data_AF-A0AAD8VNJ6-F1
#
_entry.id   AF-A0AAD8VNJ6-F1
#
_cell.length_a   1.000
_cell.length_b   1.000
_cell.length_c   1.000
_cell.angle_alpha   90.00
_cell.angle_beta   90.00
_cell.angle_gamma   90.00
#
_symmetry.space_group_name_H-M   'P 1'
#
loop_
_entity.id
_entity.type
_entity.pdbx_description
1 polymer ?
#
loop_
_entity_poly.entity_id
_entity_poly.type
_entity_poly.pdbx_seq_one_letter_code
_entity_poly.pdbx_strand_id
1 'polypeptide(L)'
;MQEQVQCLFWMYFAMQPGKHDECMAMLYKICTKMVMDMHYEARVSCVRSRYAEKHNVRISKSQARNKHLDAWQYMQVVPQYVSSNKKCYVAMAKYWTSDEFKKKHEEGQIYRALMDSASHVQGSLPLEVARRREAKKTGVDPNFF
;
A
#
# COMPACT_ATOMS: atom_id res chain seq x y z
N MET A 1 -16.92 -11.23 6.15
CA MET A 1 -15.96 -10.89 5.07
C MET A 1 -14.60 -11.56 5.30
N GLN A 2 -14.02 -11.45 6.51
CA GLN A 2 -12.72 -12.04 6.83
C GLN A 2 -12.73 -13.59 6.86
N GLU A 3 -13.76 -14.21 7.45
CA GLU A 3 -13.92 -15.69 7.49
C GLU A 3 -14.07 -16.33 6.10
N GLN A 4 -14.84 -15.70 5.20
CA GLN A 4 -15.04 -16.20 3.83
C GLN A 4 -13.74 -16.21 3.01
N VAL A 5 -12.88 -15.20 3.21
CA VAL A 5 -11.56 -15.14 2.55
C VAL A 5 -10.64 -16.22 3.09
N GLN A 6 -10.73 -16.55 4.39
CA GLN A 6 -9.93 -17.62 5.00
C GLN A 6 -10.33 -19.01 4.47
N CYS A 7 -11.63 -19.30 4.36
CA CYS A 7 -12.09 -20.59 3.81
C CYS A 7 -11.63 -20.79 2.35
N LEU A 8 -11.77 -19.77 1.50
CA LEU A 8 -11.32 -19.85 0.11
C LEU A 8 -9.80 -19.99 -0.02
N PHE A 9 -9.03 -19.36 0.86
CA PHE A 9 -7.57 -19.47 0.86
C PHE A 9 -7.11 -20.93 1.04
N TRP A 10 -7.69 -21.65 2.00
CA TRP A 10 -7.33 -23.05 2.25
C TRP A 10 -7.85 -24.05 1.22
N MET A 11 -8.73 -23.63 0.29
CA MET A 11 -9.10 -24.47 -0.86
C MET A 11 -7.95 -24.61 -1.87
N TYR A 12 -7.02 -23.65 -1.91
CA TYR A 12 -5.91 -23.62 -2.88
C TYR A 12 -4.54 -23.96 -2.26
N PHE A 13 -4.40 -23.85 -0.94
CA PHE A 13 -3.14 -24.07 -0.25
C PHE A 13 -3.26 -25.22 0.76
N ALA A 14 -2.30 -26.15 0.72
CA ALA A 14 -2.19 -27.21 1.72
C ALA A 14 -1.34 -26.73 2.90
N MET A 15 -1.79 -27.05 4.10
CA MET A 15 -1.07 -26.74 5.34
C MET A 15 -0.18 -27.92 5.74
N GLN A 16 1.08 -27.66 6.08
CA GLN A 16 1.93 -28.72 6.61
C GLN A 16 1.42 -29.20 7.98
N PRO A 17 1.40 -30.52 8.25
CA PRO A 17 1.03 -31.04 9.57
C PRO A 17 1.86 -30.40 10.68
N GLY A 18 1.20 -29.99 11.77
CA GLY A 18 1.86 -29.35 12.92
C GLY A 18 2.19 -27.85 12.74
N LYS A 19 1.86 -27.24 11.59
CA LYS A 19 2.14 -25.82 11.30
C LYS A 19 0.91 -24.91 11.33
N HIS A 20 -0.20 -25.39 11.89
CA HIS A 20 -1.48 -24.68 11.86
C HIS A 20 -1.41 -23.25 12.40
N ASP A 21 -0.84 -23.07 13.59
CA ASP A 21 -0.83 -21.76 14.24
C ASP A 21 0.08 -20.77 13.52
N GLU A 22 1.23 -21.22 13.01
CA GLU A 22 2.14 -20.42 12.19
C GLU A 22 1.46 -19.97 10.88
N CYS A 23 0.79 -20.90 10.21
CA CYS A 23 0.06 -20.65 8.97
C CYS A 23 -1.10 -19.67 9.18
N MET A 24 -1.88 -19.83 10.25
CA MET A 24 -2.98 -18.93 10.57
C MET A 24 -2.45 -17.54 10.94
N ALA A 25 -1.38 -17.43 11.74
CA ALA A 25 -0.75 -16.16 12.07
C ALA A 25 -0.26 -15.43 10.80
N MET A 26 0.33 -16.16 9.86
CA MET A 26 0.74 -15.61 8.56
C MET A 26 -0.46 -15.14 7.74
N LEU A 27 -1.53 -15.94 7.67
CA LEU A 27 -2.76 -15.58 6.96
C LEU A 27 -3.37 -14.30 7.53
N TYR A 28 -3.48 -14.19 8.85
CA TYR A 28 -3.94 -12.97 9.52
C TYR A 28 -3.10 -11.75 9.14
N LYS A 29 -1.76 -11.89 9.14
CA LYS A 29 -0.85 -10.82 8.74
C LYS A 29 -1.07 -10.39 7.29
N ILE A 30 -1.20 -11.34 6.37
CA ILE A 30 -1.43 -11.08 4.94
C ILE A 30 -2.79 -10.40 4.73
N CYS A 31 -3.87 -10.97 5.28
CA CYS A 31 -5.20 -10.39 5.17
C CYS A 31 -5.25 -8.97 5.72
N THR A 32 -4.65 -8.73 6.88
CA THR A 32 -4.57 -7.39 7.49
C THR A 32 -3.84 -6.42 6.57
N LYS A 33 -2.69 -6.83 6.01
CA LYS A 33 -1.95 -6.01 5.05
C LYS A 33 -2.78 -5.69 3.81
N MET A 34 -3.45 -6.68 3.22
CA MET A 34 -4.29 -6.48 2.05
C MET A 34 -5.41 -5.49 2.30
N VAL A 35 -6.09 -5.59 3.45
CA VAL A 35 -7.15 -4.64 3.83
C VAL A 35 -6.59 -3.22 3.99
N MET A 36 -5.44 -3.07 4.63
CA MET A 36 -4.78 -1.77 4.78
C MET A 36 -4.35 -1.18 3.44
N ASP A 37 -3.82 -2.00 2.53
CA ASP A 37 -3.43 -1.57 1.19
C ASP A 37 -4.67 -1.15 0.38
N MET A 38 -5.77 -1.91 0.43
CA MET A 38 -7.04 -1.53 -0.20
C MET A 38 -7.58 -0.20 0.35
N HIS A 39 -7.49 0.01 1.65
CA HIS A 39 -7.88 1.26 2.29
C HIS A 39 -7.05 2.45 1.78
N TYR A 40 -5.75 2.27 1.66
CA TYR A 40 -4.86 3.29 1.12
C TYR A 40 -5.13 3.58 -0.36
N GLU A 41 -5.33 2.54 -1.17
CA GLU A 41 -5.66 2.66 -2.60
C GLU A 41 -6.99 3.36 -2.82
N ALA A 42 -8.00 3.08 -1.98
CA ALA A 42 -9.28 3.78 -2.01
C ALA A 42 -9.11 5.29 -1.82
N ARG A 43 -8.29 5.72 -0.85
CA ARG A 43 -7.97 7.14 -0.64
C ARG A 43 -7.38 7.79 -1.89
N VAL A 44 -6.36 7.15 -2.46
CA VAL A 44 -5.64 7.69 -3.63
C VAL A 44 -6.57 7.74 -4.85
N SER A 45 -7.43 6.73 -5.01
CA SER A 45 -8.46 6.71 -6.05
C SER A 45 -9.43 7.89 -5.90
N CYS A 46 -9.94 8.15 -4.70
CA CYS A 46 -10.84 9.28 -4.43
C CYS A 46 -10.19 10.63 -4.80
N VAL A 47 -8.93 10.83 -4.40
CA VAL A 47 -8.17 12.04 -4.72
C VAL A 47 -8.10 12.22 -6.24
N ARG A 48 -7.79 11.16 -6.99
CA ARG A 48 -7.72 11.24 -8.45
C ARG A 48 -9.07 11.53 -9.09
N SER A 49 -10.14 10.86 -8.64
CA SER A 49 -11.50 11.09 -9.15
C SER A 49 -11.94 12.52 -8.91
N ARG A 50 -11.71 13.07 -7.70
CA ARG A 50 -12.05 14.45 -7.38
C ARG A 50 -11.35 15.45 -8.29
N TYR A 51 -10.05 15.28 -8.52
CA TYR A 51 -9.30 16.15 -9.42
C TYR A 51 -9.77 16.04 -10.88
N ALA A 52 -10.09 14.84 -11.34
CA ALA A 52 -10.64 14.63 -12.67
C ALA A 52 -12.04 15.25 -12.82
N GLU A 53 -12.96 15.00 -11.90
CA GLU A 53 -14.36 15.41 -12.01
C GLU A 53 -14.59 16.91 -11.77
N LYS A 54 -13.80 17.53 -10.88
CA LYS A 54 -14.12 18.86 -10.35
C LYS A 54 -13.11 19.92 -10.73
N HIS A 55 -11.89 19.50 -11.05
CA HIS A 55 -10.84 20.39 -11.56
C HIS A 55 -10.54 20.13 -13.04
N ASN A 56 -11.14 19.10 -13.66
CA ASN A 56 -10.83 18.66 -15.01
C ASN A 56 -9.32 18.39 -15.24
N VAL A 57 -8.61 17.97 -14.18
CA VAL A 57 -7.18 17.70 -14.20
C VAL A 57 -6.92 16.23 -13.87
N ARG A 58 -6.25 15.53 -14.77
CA ARG A 58 -5.82 14.15 -14.55
C ARG A 58 -4.46 14.14 -13.85
N ILE A 59 -4.45 13.78 -12.57
CA ILE A 59 -3.22 13.63 -11.78
C ILE A 59 -2.76 12.16 -11.75
N SER A 60 -1.44 11.99 -11.67
CA SER A 60 -0.81 10.68 -11.51
C SER A 60 -1.04 10.12 -10.10
N LYS A 61 -0.85 8.80 -9.94
CA LYS A 61 -0.94 8.16 -8.62
C LYS A 61 0.09 8.73 -7.64
N SER A 62 1.28 9.08 -8.12
CA SER A 62 2.33 9.70 -7.30
C SER A 62 1.89 11.06 -6.77
N GLN A 63 1.33 11.92 -7.64
CA GLN A 63 0.81 13.23 -7.24
C GLN A 63 -0.36 13.12 -6.25
N ALA A 64 -1.26 12.17 -6.45
CA ALA A 64 -2.42 11.96 -5.58
C ALA A 64 -2.02 11.47 -4.18
N ARG A 65 -0.91 10.73 -4.04
CA ARG A 65 -0.42 10.26 -2.73
C ARG A 65 -0.05 11.38 -1.77
N ASN A 66 0.31 12.55 -2.27
CA ASN A 66 0.72 13.69 -1.44
C ASN A 66 -0.39 14.75 -1.29
N LYS A 67 -1.61 14.41 -1.71
CA LYS A 67 -2.77 15.30 -1.62
C LYS A 67 -3.75 14.77 -0.58
N HIS A 68 -4.33 15.70 0.16
CA HIS A 68 -5.35 15.47 1.17
C HIS A 68 -6.65 16.14 0.74
N LEU A 69 -7.76 15.47 1.01
CA LEU A 69 -9.10 16.02 0.82
C LEU A 69 -9.76 16.19 2.19
N ASP A 70 -10.74 17.08 2.24
CA ASP A 70 -11.64 17.16 3.40
C ASP A 70 -12.61 15.98 3.43
N ALA A 71 -13.18 15.70 4.60
CA ALA A 71 -14.11 14.60 4.78
C ALA A 71 -15.32 14.68 3.83
N TRP A 72 -15.87 15.89 3.64
CA TRP A 72 -16.98 16.12 2.73
C TRP A 72 -16.61 15.90 1.26
N GLN A 73 -15.36 16.18 0.88
CA GLN A 73 -14.88 15.97 -0.49
C GLN A 73 -14.77 14.48 -0.79
N TYR A 74 -14.30 13.66 0.15
CA TYR A 74 -14.32 12.20 0.02
C TYR A 74 -15.74 11.68 -0.21
N MET A 75 -16.75 12.20 0.49
CA MET A 75 -18.15 11.77 0.31
C MET A 75 -18.71 12.02 -1.09
N GLN A 76 -18.09 12.88 -1.90
CA GLN A 76 -18.54 13.15 -3.28
C GLN A 76 -17.99 12.15 -4.29
N VAL A 77 -16.94 11.38 -3.95
CA VAL A 77 -16.17 10.55 -4.89
C VAL A 77 -15.94 9.13 -4.36
N VAL A 78 -17.02 8.51 -3.87
CA VAL A 78 -16.97 7.17 -3.28
C VAL A 78 -16.57 6.12 -4.35
N PRO A 79 -15.49 5.34 -4.15
CA PRO A 79 -15.11 4.30 -5.09
C PRO A 79 -16.18 3.20 -5.15
N GLN A 80 -16.50 2.72 -6.35
CA GLN A 80 -17.60 1.77 -6.56
C GLN A 80 -17.42 0.46 -5.78
N TYR A 81 -16.20 -0.03 -5.59
CA TYR A 81 -15.94 -1.25 -4.82
C TYR A 81 -16.10 -1.08 -3.29
N VAL A 82 -16.20 0.17 -2.80
CA VAL A 82 -16.50 0.47 -1.38
C VAL A 82 -17.94 0.95 -1.20
N SER A 83 -18.66 1.26 -2.29
CA SER A 83 -19.99 1.89 -2.24
C SER A 83 -21.06 1.00 -1.58
N SER A 84 -20.85 -0.32 -1.57
CA SER A 84 -21.74 -1.29 -0.92
C SER A 84 -21.79 -1.16 0.60
N ASN A 85 -20.74 -0.60 1.24
CA ASN A 85 -20.69 -0.40 2.69
C ASN A 85 -20.35 1.05 3.04
N LYS A 86 -21.37 1.92 2.97
CA LYS A 86 -21.27 3.35 3.28
C LYS A 86 -20.77 3.63 4.70
N LYS A 87 -21.16 2.82 5.70
CA LYS A 87 -20.73 3.01 7.10
C LYS A 87 -19.22 2.84 7.23
N CYS A 88 -18.66 1.79 6.61
CA CYS A 88 -17.21 1.63 6.53
C CYS A 88 -16.56 2.82 5.85
N TYR A 89 -17.07 3.24 4.68
CA TYR A 89 -16.47 4.36 3.96
C TYR A 89 -16.41 5.67 4.76
N VAL A 90 -17.46 5.98 5.53
CA VAL A 90 -17.46 7.15 6.43
C VAL A 90 -16.37 7.05 7.49
N ALA A 91 -16.19 5.87 8.10
CA ALA A 91 -15.12 5.64 9.07
C ALA A 91 -13.72 5.79 8.43
N MET A 92 -13.56 5.28 7.21
CA MET A 92 -12.33 5.41 6.43
C MET A 92 -11.98 6.89 6.17
N ALA A 93 -12.95 7.66 5.69
CA ALA A 93 -12.77 9.09 5.41
C ALA A 93 -12.45 9.88 6.69
N LYS A 94 -13.15 9.60 7.79
CA LYS A 94 -12.85 10.20 9.10
C LYS A 94 -11.41 9.94 9.52
N TYR A 95 -10.95 8.70 9.38
CA TYR A 95 -9.56 8.35 9.68
C TYR A 95 -8.57 9.07 8.77
N TRP A 96 -8.78 9.14 7.44
CA TRP A 96 -7.88 9.86 6.53
C TRP A 96 -7.75 11.35 6.83
N THR A 97 -8.78 11.95 7.43
CA THR A 97 -8.76 13.36 7.84
C THR A 97 -8.25 13.58 9.27
N SER A 98 -8.06 12.51 10.04
CA SER A 98 -7.56 12.58 11.41
C SER A 98 -6.11 13.04 11.47
N ASP A 99 -5.73 13.68 12.57
CA ASP A 99 -4.35 14.11 12.78
C ASP A 99 -3.41 12.93 13.01
N GLU A 100 -3.93 11.83 13.57
CA GLU A 100 -3.22 10.55 13.68
C GLU A 100 -2.74 10.08 12.30
N PHE A 101 -3.64 10.06 11.31
CA PHE A 101 -3.27 9.64 9.95
C PHE A 101 -2.28 10.61 9.32
N LYS A 102 -2.49 11.92 9.44
CA LYS A 102 -1.59 12.92 8.85
C LYS A 102 -0.18 12.78 9.41
N LYS A 103 -0.04 12.68 10.74
CA LYS A 103 1.23 12.45 11.42
C LYS A 103 1.91 11.17 10.95
N LYS A 104 1.20 10.05 10.95
CA LYS A 104 1.74 8.75 10.47
C LYS A 104 2.14 8.81 8.98
N HIS A 105 1.38 9.53 8.17
CA HIS A 105 1.66 9.68 6.75
C HIS A 105 2.94 10.50 6.52
N GLU A 106 3.07 11.61 7.23
CA GLU A 106 4.23 12.50 7.22
C GLU A 106 5.49 11.79 7.73
N GLU A 107 5.43 11.13 8.89
CA GLU A 107 6.52 10.31 9.42
C GLU A 107 6.96 9.24 8.42
N GLY A 108 6.00 8.59 7.76
CA GLY A 108 6.30 7.62 6.71
C GLY A 108 6.94 8.24 5.47
N GLN A 109 6.58 9.48 5.11
CA GLN A 109 7.22 10.21 4.00
C GLN A 109 8.64 10.62 4.37
N ILE A 110 8.85 11.17 5.57
CA ILE A 110 10.17 11.54 6.10
C ILE A 110 11.06 10.30 6.14
N TYR A 111 10.58 9.18 6.68
CA TYR A 111 11.33 7.93 6.72
C TYR A 111 11.71 7.44 5.32
N ARG A 112 10.79 7.47 4.35
CA ARG A 112 11.08 7.08 2.95
C ARG A 112 12.06 8.03 2.26
N ALA A 113 12.02 9.32 2.59
CA ALA A 113 12.93 10.32 2.03
C ALA A 113 14.33 10.23 2.65
N LEU A 114 14.43 9.91 3.95
CA LEU A 114 15.69 9.69 4.66
C LEU A 114 16.39 8.40 4.19
N MET A 115 15.60 7.38 3.86
CA MET A 115 16.09 6.12 3.29
C MET A 115 16.38 6.28 1.79
N ASP A 116 17.37 7.11 1.44
CA ASP A 116 17.95 7.21 0.08
C ASP A 116 18.84 5.98 -0.28
N SER A 117 18.89 4.97 0.59
CA SER A 117 19.54 3.71 0.28
C SER A 117 18.68 2.88 -0.66
N ALA A 118 19.24 2.55 -1.83
CA ALA A 118 18.72 1.65 -2.87
C ALA A 118 17.48 0.85 -2.44
N SER A 119 16.32 1.35 -2.88
CA SER A 119 15.00 0.75 -2.72
C SER A 119 15.04 -0.75 -3.00
N HIS A 120 14.52 -1.53 -2.03
CA HIS A 120 13.95 -2.86 -2.20
C HIS A 120 14.52 -3.70 -3.36
N VAL A 121 15.36 -4.69 -3.04
CA VAL A 121 15.65 -5.83 -3.92
C VAL A 121 14.37 -6.70 -3.99
N GLN A 122 13.34 -6.21 -4.67
CA GLN A 122 12.13 -6.97 -4.93
C GLN A 122 12.04 -7.25 -6.43
N GLY A 123 12.29 -8.52 -6.79
CA GLY A 123 12.34 -9.02 -8.16
C GLY A 123 13.72 -9.59 -8.53
N SER A 124 13.73 -10.44 -9.56
CA SER A 124 14.97 -10.94 -10.18
C SER A 124 15.69 -9.78 -10.87
N LEU A 125 16.69 -9.20 -10.21
CA LEU A 125 17.56 -8.21 -10.85
C LEU A 125 18.52 -8.93 -11.80
N PRO A 126 18.68 -8.46 -13.05
CA PRO A 126 19.76 -8.93 -13.91
C PRO A 126 21.12 -8.79 -13.19
N LEU A 127 21.96 -9.82 -13.29
CA LEU A 127 23.26 -9.93 -12.59
C LEU A 127 24.15 -8.68 -12.75
N GLU A 128 24.11 -8.04 -13.92
CA GLU A 128 24.86 -6.82 -14.21
C GLU A 128 24.42 -5.63 -13.35
N VAL A 129 23.10 -5.49 -13.11
CA VAL A 129 22.54 -4.41 -12.29
C VAL A 129 22.86 -4.66 -10.82
N ALA A 130 22.89 -5.92 -10.38
CA ALA A 130 23.33 -6.29 -9.04
C ALA A 130 24.83 -5.97 -8.82
N ARG A 131 25.70 -6.35 -9.77
CA ARG A 131 27.15 -6.07 -9.72
C ARG A 131 27.47 -4.60 -9.64
N ARG A 132 26.86 -3.76 -10.49
CA ARG A 132 27.06 -2.31 -10.45
C ARG A 132 26.64 -1.69 -9.12
N ARG A 133 25.61 -2.24 -8.46
CA ARG A 133 25.13 -1.76 -7.16
C ARG A 133 26.04 -2.21 -6.01
N GLU A 134 26.50 -3.46 -6.04
CA GLU A 134 27.52 -3.99 -5.12
C GLU A 134 28.79 -3.14 -5.17
N ALA A 135 29.33 -2.92 -6.38
CA ALA A 135 30.49 -2.06 -6.60
C ALA A 135 30.31 -0.64 -6.07
N LYS A 136 29.13 -0.04 -6.28
CA LYS A 136 28.80 1.28 -5.74
C LYS A 136 28.70 1.29 -4.21
N LYS A 137 28.36 0.16 -3.58
CA LYS A 137 28.23 0.02 -2.12
C LYS A 137 29.56 -0.28 -1.44
N THR A 138 30.41 -1.09 -2.06
CA THR A 138 31.71 -1.51 -1.52
C THR A 138 32.87 -0.60 -1.96
N GLY A 139 32.65 0.23 -2.99
CA GLY A 139 33.69 1.06 -3.59
C GLY A 139 34.69 0.27 -4.44
N VAL A 140 34.41 -1.01 -4.72
CA VAL A 140 35.27 -1.91 -5.51
C VAL A 140 34.80 -1.93 -6.96
N ASP A 141 35.74 -1.96 -7.91
CA ASP A 141 35.44 -2.01 -9.35
C ASP A 141 34.53 -3.22 -9.68
N PRO A 142 33.40 -3.03 -10.40
CA PRO A 142 32.49 -4.12 -10.75
C PRO A 142 33.10 -5.21 -11.66
N ASN A 143 34.29 -4.99 -12.23
CA ASN A 143 35.02 -5.94 -13.06
C ASN A 143 36.11 -6.73 -12.30
N PHE A 144 36.19 -6.60 -10.98
CA PHE A 144 37.21 -7.27 -10.17
C PHE A 144 36.95 -8.78 -9.94
N PHE A 145 35.78 -9.29 -10.36
CA PHE A 145 35.42 -10.72 -10.36
C PHE A 145 34.92 -11.18 -11.74
#